data_AF-A0A5R9KGZ3-F1
#
_entry.id   AF-A0A5R9KGZ3-F1
#
_cell.length_a   1.000
_cell.length_b   1.000
_cell.length_c   1.000
_cell.angle_alpha   90.00
_cell.angle_beta   90.00
_cell.angle_gamma   90.00
#
_symmetry.space_group_name_H-M   'P 1'
#
loop_
_entity.id
_entity.type
_entity.pdbx_description
1 polymer ?
#
loop_
_entity_poly.entity_id
_entity_poly.type
_entity_poly.pdbx_seq_one_letter_code
_entity_poly.pdbx_strand_id
1 'polypeptide(L)'
;MATTLPPARKKNLSEAEIEAVINRGGSTISKSSSPEKPKHINIRLTEKIIGEIEQSRAKRPRKPGSPKLGISIHDWIVEAVLDKLSSESQYEK
;
A
#
# COMPACT_ATOMS: atom_id res chain seq x y z
N MET A 1 -42.33 -46.63 -6.20
CA MET A 1 -42.87 -45.95 -5.00
C MET A 1 -41.79 -45.00 -4.49
N ALA A 2 -42.04 -43.69 -4.47
CA ALA A 2 -41.05 -42.69 -4.06
C ALA A 2 -41.17 -42.43 -2.55
N THR A 3 -40.16 -42.79 -1.78
CA THR A 3 -40.06 -42.48 -0.34
C THR A 3 -39.36 -41.14 -0.18
N THR A 4 -40.10 -40.08 0.16
CA THR A 4 -39.53 -38.77 0.52
C THR A 4 -39.14 -38.74 2.00
N LEU A 5 -37.87 -38.48 2.29
CA LEU A 5 -37.39 -38.23 3.66
C LEU A 5 -37.95 -36.88 4.18
N PRO A 6 -38.35 -36.77 5.46
CA PRO A 6 -38.76 -35.49 6.04
C PRO A 6 -37.56 -34.54 6.21
N PRO A 7 -37.75 -33.21 6.09
CA PRO A 7 -36.68 -32.25 6.31
C PRO A 7 -36.21 -32.27 7.76
N ALA A 8 -34.89 -32.28 7.96
CA ALA A 8 -34.27 -32.29 9.29
C ALA A 8 -34.69 -31.04 10.09
N ARG A 9 -35.18 -31.26 11.32
CA ARG A 9 -35.57 -30.20 12.25
C ARG A 9 -34.33 -29.37 12.62
N LYS A 10 -34.44 -28.05 12.54
CA LYS A 10 -33.39 -27.11 12.93
C LYS A 10 -32.99 -27.40 14.39
N LYS A 11 -31.70 -27.65 14.63
CA LYS A 11 -31.17 -27.84 16.00
C LYS A 11 -31.30 -26.51 16.73
N ASN A 12 -31.82 -26.55 17.96
CA ASN A 12 -31.78 -25.42 18.86
C ASN A 12 -30.31 -25.19 19.23
N LEU A 13 -29.73 -24.10 18.73
CA LEU A 13 -28.37 -23.71 19.05
C LEU A 13 -28.26 -23.49 20.56
N SER A 14 -27.19 -23.99 21.16
CA SER A 14 -26.93 -23.82 22.59
C SER A 14 -26.55 -22.38 22.90
N GLU A 15 -26.86 -21.91 24.11
CA GLU A 15 -26.53 -20.56 24.57
C GLU A 15 -25.02 -20.26 24.42
N ALA A 16 -24.17 -21.28 24.63
CA ALA A 16 -22.72 -21.19 24.42
C ALA A 16 -22.32 -20.93 22.95
N GLU A 17 -23.06 -21.46 21.98
CA GLU A 17 -22.81 -21.18 20.55
C GLU A 17 -23.25 -19.75 20.19
N ILE A 18 -24.28 -19.23 20.85
CA ILE A 18 -24.77 -17.86 20.66
C ILE A 18 -23.75 -16.87 21.25
N GLU A 19 -23.25 -17.12 22.47
CA GLU A 19 -22.19 -16.34 23.08
C GLU A 19 -20.91 -16.37 22.24
N ALA A 20 -20.55 -17.52 21.66
CA ALA A 20 -19.39 -17.63 20.77
C ALA A 20 -19.55 -16.76 19.52
N VAL A 21 -20.75 -16.64 18.96
CA VAL A 21 -21.03 -15.76 17.81
C VAL A 21 -21.02 -14.29 18.21
N ILE A 22 -21.55 -13.94 19.39
CA ILE A 22 -21.53 -12.57 19.92
C ILE A 22 -20.09 -12.12 20.23
N ASN A 23 -19.31 -12.98 20.90
CA ASN A 23 -17.90 -12.74 21.22
C ASN A 23 -17.00 -12.73 19.98
N ARG A 24 -17.44 -13.37 18.88
CA ARG A 24 -16.77 -13.29 17.59
C ARG A 24 -16.93 -11.92 16.91
N GLY A 25 -17.67 -10.99 17.54
CA GLY A 25 -17.65 -9.55 17.29
C GLY A 25 -17.67 -9.21 15.82
N GLY A 26 -18.86 -8.99 15.25
CA GLY A 26 -19.09 -8.73 13.83
C GLY A 26 -17.94 -7.99 13.16
N SER A 27 -17.03 -8.75 12.54
CA SER A 27 -15.95 -8.20 11.74
C SER A 27 -16.62 -7.56 10.55
N THR A 28 -16.82 -6.24 10.65
CA THR A 28 -17.06 -5.43 9.47
C THR A 28 -15.94 -5.78 8.50
N ILE A 29 -16.30 -6.08 7.25
CA ILE A 29 -15.34 -6.24 6.16
C ILE A 29 -14.49 -4.97 6.20
N SER A 30 -13.27 -5.09 6.75
CA SER A 30 -12.31 -4.02 6.74
C SER A 30 -12.13 -3.70 5.26
N LYS A 31 -12.51 -2.47 4.89
CA LYS A 31 -12.17 -1.84 3.62
C LYS A 31 -10.77 -2.33 3.25
N SER A 32 -10.67 -3.17 2.23
CA SER A 32 -9.46 -3.89 1.89
C SER A 32 -8.38 -2.87 1.50
N SER A 33 -7.64 -2.37 2.48
CA SER A 33 -6.30 -1.85 2.26
C SER A 33 -5.48 -3.06 1.88
N SER A 34 -5.52 -3.38 0.58
CA SER A 34 -4.55 -4.29 0.00
C SER A 34 -3.16 -3.77 0.38
N PRO A 35 -2.27 -4.61 0.92
CA PRO A 35 -0.92 -4.17 1.25
C PRO A 35 -0.29 -3.60 -0.03
N GLU A 36 0.26 -2.38 0.07
CA GLU A 36 0.96 -1.75 -1.04
C GLU A 36 2.16 -2.62 -1.42
N LYS A 37 2.07 -3.25 -2.58
CA LYS A 37 3.16 -4.09 -3.11
C LYS A 37 4.10 -3.19 -3.90
N PRO A 38 5.43 -3.28 -3.69
CA PRO A 38 6.39 -2.53 -4.50
C PRO A 38 6.22 -2.94 -5.97
N LYS A 39 6.03 -1.95 -6.84
CA LYS A 39 5.95 -2.14 -8.29
C LYS A 39 7.21 -1.59 -8.93
N HIS A 40 7.81 -2.40 -9.80
CA HIS A 40 8.96 -1.98 -10.60
C HIS A 40 8.49 -1.25 -11.86
N ILE A 41 9.15 -0.14 -12.19
CA ILE A 41 8.88 0.64 -13.39
C ILE A 41 10.21 0.87 -14.11
N ASN A 42 10.26 0.55 -15.40
CA ASN A 42 11.40 0.88 -16.26
C ASN A 42 11.20 2.29 -16.85
N ILE A 43 12.05 3.24 -16.48
CA ILE A 43 11.99 4.61 -16.97
C ILE A 43 13.20 4.86 -17.88
N ARG A 44 12.96 5.42 -19.07
CA ARG A 44 14.01 5.91 -19.97
C ARG A 44 14.00 7.43 -19.92
N LEU A 45 15.13 8.02 -19.53
CA LEU A 45 15.35 9.46 -19.50
C LEU A 45 16.40 9.84 -20.54
N THR A 46 16.39 11.10 -20.97
CA THR A 46 17.45 11.63 -21.83
C THR A 46 18.73 11.88 -21.02
N GLU A 47 19.88 11.83 -21.69
CA GLU A 47 21.19 12.07 -21.05
C GLU A 47 21.28 13.44 -20.37
N LYS A 48 20.68 14.46 -20.98
CA LYS A 48 20.62 15.81 -20.42
C LYS A 48 19.95 15.83 -19.05
N ILE A 49 18.79 15.18 -18.94
CA ILE A 49 18.03 15.09 -17.68
C ILE A 49 18.84 14.32 -16.63
N ILE A 50 19.47 13.21 -17.01
CA ILE A 50 20.33 12.43 -16.09
C ILE A 50 21.50 13.29 -15.59
N GLY A 51 22.12 14.10 -16.45
CA GLY A 51 23.18 15.04 -16.08
C GLY A 51 22.71 16.11 -15.09
N GLU A 52 21.53 16.69 -15.31
CA GLU A 52 20.93 17.68 -14.40
C GLU A 52 20.60 17.09 -13.02
N ILE A 53 20.12 15.84 -12.99
CA ILE A 53 19.86 15.11 -11.74
C ILE A 53 21.17 14.90 -10.96
N GLU A 54 22.24 14.49 -11.64
CA GLU A 54 23.55 14.28 -11.01
C GLU A 54 24.09 15.58 -10.40
N GLN A 55 24.01 16.69 -11.13
CA GLN A 55 24.44 18.01 -10.64
C GLN A 55 23.61 18.46 -9.44
N SER A 56 22.30 18.27 -9.48
CA SER A 56 21.39 18.63 -8.38
C SER A 56 21.68 17.79 -7.13
N ARG A 57 22.00 16.51 -7.32
CA ARG A 57 22.34 15.59 -6.24
C ARG A 57 23.69 15.90 -5.60
N ALA A 58 24.67 16.34 -6.38
CA ALA A 58 25.99 16.74 -5.88
C ALA A 58 25.94 17.98 -4.98
N LYS A 59 24.95 18.87 -5.18
CA LYS A 59 24.76 20.07 -4.35
C LYS A 59 24.19 19.77 -2.96
N ARG A 60 23.55 18.62 -2.75
CA ARG A 60 22.98 18.28 -1.43
C ARG A 60 24.11 17.96 -0.44
N PRO A 61 24.04 18.50 0.79
CA PRO A 61 25.06 18.26 1.80
C PRO A 61 25.12 16.76 2.14
N ARG A 62 26.34 16.22 2.15
CA ARG A 62 26.58 14.83 2.54
C ARG A 62 26.34 14.68 4.04
N LYS A 63 25.84 13.52 4.45
CA LYS A 63 25.71 13.23 5.89
C LYS A 63 27.14 13.20 6.49
N PRO A 64 27.44 13.99 7.53
CA PRO A 64 28.77 14.00 8.12
C PRO A 64 29.09 12.59 8.63
N GLY A 65 30.19 12.02 8.13
CA GLY A 65 30.63 10.67 8.47
C GLY A 65 30.26 9.54 7.50
N SER A 66 29.52 9.79 6.39
CA SER A 66 29.30 8.76 5.37
C SER A 66 30.00 9.07 4.04
N PRO A 67 30.70 8.09 3.43
CA PRO A 67 31.41 8.30 2.15
C PRO A 67 30.47 8.30 0.93
N LYS A 68 29.25 7.76 1.06
CA LYS A 68 28.28 7.66 -0.04
C LYS A 68 27.65 9.02 -0.38
N LEU A 69 27.30 9.21 -1.66
CA LEU A 69 26.42 10.32 -2.06
C LEU A 69 25.13 10.25 -1.23
N GLY A 70 24.62 11.41 -0.81
CA GLY A 70 23.53 11.49 0.17
C GLY A 70 22.21 10.85 -0.29
N ILE A 71 22.02 10.65 -1.60
CA ILE A 71 20.80 10.10 -2.21
C ILE A 71 21.18 9.33 -3.49
N SER A 72 20.37 8.35 -3.87
CA SER A 72 20.50 7.62 -5.14
C SER A 72 19.67 8.29 -6.25
N ILE A 73 19.96 8.02 -7.53
CA ILE A 73 19.15 8.54 -8.65
C ILE A 73 17.68 8.10 -8.51
N HIS A 74 17.45 6.84 -8.14
CA HIS A 74 16.10 6.30 -7.97
C HIS A 74 15.34 7.05 -6.86
N ASP A 75 15.98 7.24 -5.72
CA ASP A 75 15.39 7.93 -4.57
C ASP A 75 15.07 9.40 -4.89
N TRP A 76 15.95 10.06 -5.64
CA TRP A 76 15.70 11.41 -6.17
C TRP A 76 14.47 11.46 -7.09
N ILE A 77 14.31 10.48 -7.99
CA ILE A 77 13.14 10.40 -8.89
C ILE A 77 11.86 10.18 -8.09
N VAL A 78 11.88 9.30 -7.09
CA VAL A 78 10.72 9.04 -6.23
C VAL A 78 10.31 10.31 -5.47
N GLU A 79 11.27 11.01 -4.88
CA GLU A 79 11.03 12.29 -4.19
C GLU A 79 10.40 13.32 -5.12
N ALA A 80 10.95 13.49 -6.33
CA ALA A 80 10.39 14.43 -7.32
C ALA A 80 8.95 14.08 -7.74
N VAL A 81 8.61 12.79 -7.84
CA VAL A 81 7.23 12.35 -8.14
C VAL A 81 6.30 12.65 -6.97
N LEU A 82 6.73 12.39 -5.72
CA LEU A 82 5.94 12.68 -4.53
C LEU A 82 5.70 14.19 -4.36
N ASP A 83 6.72 15.02 -4.61
CA ASP A 83 6.60 16.48 -4.59
C ASP A 83 5.62 16.96 -5.66
N LYS A 84 5.64 16.34 -6.84
CA LYS A 84 4.70 16.68 -7.92
C LYS A 84 3.26 16.32 -7.57
N LEU A 85 3.04 15.12 -7.05
CA LEU A 85 1.71 14.66 -6.61
C LEU A 85 1.16 15.51 -5.46
N SER A 86 2.00 15.86 -4.49
CA SER A 86 1.60 16.70 -3.37
C SER A 86 1.25 18.12 -3.82
N SER A 87 1.99 18.69 -4.77
CA SER A 87 1.67 19.98 -5.38
C SER A 87 0.32 19.94 -6.10
N GLU A 88 0.08 18.94 -6.95
CA GLU A 88 -1.19 18.81 -7.69
C GLU A 88 -2.39 18.61 -6.76
N SER A 89 -2.24 17.81 -5.70
CA SER A 89 -3.28 17.64 -4.68
C SER A 89 -3.64 18.93 -3.94
N GLN A 90 -2.72 19.90 -3.87
CA GLN A 90 -2.99 21.21 -3.29
C GLN A 90 -3.74 22.14 -4.26
N TYR A 91 -3.55 21.99 -5.58
CA TYR A 91 -4.25 22.79 -6.59
C TYR A 91 -5.67 22.31 -6.90
N GLU A 92 -6.01 21.05 -6.60
CA GLU A 92 -7.36 20.49 -6.78
C GLU A 92 -8.35 20.82 -5.65
N LYS A 93 -7.94 21.58 -4.62
CA LYS A 93 -8.82 22.06 -3.53
C LYS A 93 -9.22 23.51 -3.75
#